data_AF-A0A077YYD0-F1
#
_entry.id   AF-A0A077YYD0-F1
#
_cell.length_a   1.000
_cell.length_b   1.000
_cell.length_c   1.000
_cell.angle_alpha   90.00
_cell.angle_beta   90.00
_cell.angle_gamma   90.00
#
_symmetry.space_group_name_H-M   'P 1'
#
loop_
_entity.id
_entity.type
_entity.pdbx_description
1 polymer ?
#
loop_
_entity_poly.entity_id
_entity_poly.type
_entity_poly.pdbx_seq_one_letter_code
_entity_poly.pdbx_strand_id
1 'polypeptide(L)' 'MLAQATHNAGNLATALMSHAVPDAAYVRDMIRRAKASDKTVSINNQCLFIDYQFVCYVPPNMVT' A
#
# COMPACT_ATOMS: atom_id res chain seq x y z
N MET A 1 -6.57 -1.72 31.19
CA MET A 1 -5.81 -0.87 30.25
C MET A 1 -5.80 -1.37 28.79
N LEU A 2 -6.48 -2.47 28.41
CA LEU A 2 -6.54 -2.92 27.01
C LEU A 2 -7.41 -2.04 26.10
N ALA A 3 -8.51 -1.48 26.62
CA ALA A 3 -9.46 -0.71 25.81
C ALA A 3 -8.82 0.53 25.14
N GLN A 4 -7.89 1.21 25.82
CA GLN A 4 -7.22 2.40 25.29
C GLN A 4 -6.23 2.08 24.17
N ALA A 5 -5.58 0.91 24.22
CA ALA A 5 -4.68 0.46 23.15
C ALA A 5 -5.45 0.13 21.86
N THR A 6 -6.65 -0.43 21.96
CA THR A 6 -7.54 -0.67 20.81
C THR A 6 -8.04 0.62 20.16
N HIS A 7 -8.27 1.69 20.93
CA HIS A 7 -8.65 2.98 20.36
C HIS A 7 -7.52 3.61 19.53
N ASN A 8 -6.26 3.50 19.97
CA ASN A 8 -5.11 3.98 19.19
C ASN A 8 -4.89 3.16 17.91
N ALA A 9 -5.08 1.84 17.96
CA ALA A 9 -5.00 0.98 16.79
C ALA A 9 -6.11 1.28 15.77
N GLY A 10 -7.34 1.54 16.23
CA GLY A 10 -8.47 1.92 15.38
C GLY A 10 -8.26 3.27 14.68
N ASN A 11 -7.65 4.24 15.37
CA ASN A 11 -7.34 5.54 14.77
C ASN A 11 -6.19 5.45 13.75
N LEU A 12 -5.17 4.62 14.01
CA LEU A 12 -4.11 4.31 13.04
C LEU A 12 -4.66 3.59 11.81
N ALA A 13 -5.54 2.60 11.98
CA ALA A 13 -6.19 1.92 10.87
C ALA A 13 -7.03 2.91 10.04
N THR A 14 -7.81 3.78 10.68
CA THR A 14 -8.59 4.82 9.99
C THR A 14 -7.69 5.84 9.29
N ALA A 15 -6.58 6.25 9.90
CA ALA A 15 -5.61 7.16 9.28
C ALA A 15 -4.90 6.51 8.09
N LEU A 16 -4.59 5.22 8.16
CA LEU A 16 -4.02 4.46 7.06
C LEU A 16 -5.04 4.20 5.95
N MET A 17 -6.32 4.02 6.28
CA MET A 17 -7.41 3.90 5.30
C MET A 17 -7.84 5.23 4.69
N SER A 18 -7.53 6.36 5.34
CA SER A 18 -7.70 7.70 4.79
C SER A 18 -6.59 8.09 3.79
N HIS A 19 -5.55 7.26 3.64
CA HIS A 19 -4.65 7.40 2.50
C HIS A 19 -5.41 6.95 1.26
N ALA A 20 -5.86 7.93 0.47
CA ALA A 20 -6.58 7.71 -0.77
C ALA A 20 -5.89 6.60 -1.57
N VAL A 21 -6.61 5.50 -1.82
CA VAL A 21 -6.10 4.40 -2.64
C VAL A 21 -5.70 5.01 -3.98
N PRO A 22 -4.42 4.90 -4.38
CA PRO A 22 -3.96 5.51 -5.61
C PRO A 22 -4.71 4.94 -6.80
N ASP A 23 -4.94 5.77 -7.81
CA ASP A 23 -5.56 5.31 -9.05
C ASP A 23 -4.76 4.16 -9.69
N ALA A 24 -5.47 3.23 -10.33
CA ALA A 24 -4.87 2.05 -10.93
C ALA A 24 -3.87 2.40 -12.04
N ALA A 25 -4.06 3.49 -12.79
CA ALA A 25 -3.07 3.95 -13.76
C ALA A 25 -1.78 4.41 -13.07
N TYR A 26 -1.91 5.15 -11.96
CA TYR A 26 -0.77 5.61 -11.18
C TYR A 26 0.07 4.45 -10.61
N VAL A 27 -0.59 3.44 -10.04
CA VAL A 27 0.10 2.24 -9.52
C VAL A 27 0.81 1.48 -10.64
N ARG A 28 0.19 1.31 -11.82
CA ARG A 28 0.83 0.69 -12.99
C ARG A 28 2.06 1.46 -13.44
N ASP A 29 1.96 2.78 -13.54
CA ASP A 29 3.07 3.64 -13.94
C ASP A 29 4.24 3.56 -12.95
N MET A 30 3.94 3.50 -11.66
CA MET A 30 4.93 3.35 -10.61
C MET A 30 5.65 2.00 -10.69
N ILE A 31 4.90 0.90 -10.85
CA ILE A 31 5.48 -0.44 -11.08
C ILE A 31 6.35 -0.44 -12.34
N ARG A 32 5.88 0.17 -13.43
CA ARG A 32 6.63 0.27 -14.69
C ARG A 32 7.96 0.99 -14.51
N ARG A 33 7.97 2.13 -13.81
CA ARG A 33 9.19 2.90 -13.52
C ARG A 33 10.14 2.12 -12.61
N ALA A 34 9.63 1.45 -11.58
CA ALA A 34 10.44 0.63 -10.68
C ALA A 34 11.14 -0.51 -11.42
N LYS A 35 10.40 -1.24 -12.26
CA LYS A 35 10.96 -2.30 -13.11
C LYS A 35 12.00 -1.77 -14.11
N ALA A 36 11.77 -0.60 -14.70
CA ALA A 36 12.72 0.04 -15.62
C ALA A 36 14.01 0.54 -14.92
N SER A 37 14.02 0.64 -13.60
CA SER A 37 15.18 1.00 -12.77
C SER A 37 15.76 -0.21 -12.02
N ASP A 38 15.48 -1.43 -12.47
CA ASP A 38 15.94 -2.69 -11.87
C ASP A 38 15.61 -2.84 -10.37
N LYS A 39 14.51 -2.24 -9.91
CA LYS A 39 14.04 -2.36 -8.52
C LYS A 39 13.20 -3.62 -8.32
N THR A 40 13.32 -4.24 -7.15
CA THR A 40 12.44 -5.34 -6.74
C THR A 40 11.02 -4.82 -6.55
N VAL A 41 10.03 -5.47 -7.16
CA VAL A 41 8.60 -5.15 -6.98
C VAL A 41 7.90 -6.39 -6.42
N SER A 42 7.20 -6.22 -5.30
CA SER A 42 6.42 -7.29 -4.66
C SER A 42 5.07 -6.76 -4.24
N ILE A 43 4.03 -7.60 -4.36
CA ILE A 43 2.68 -7.29 -3.87
C ILE A 43 2.30 -8.38 -2.87
N ASN A 44 1.96 -8.00 -1.65
CA ASN A 44 1.53 -8.91 -0.59
C ASN A 44 0.40 -8.26 0.21
N ASN A 45 -0.71 -8.98 0.43
CA ASN A 45 -1.87 -8.48 1.18
C ASN A 45 -2.37 -7.10 0.70
N GLN A 46 -2.47 -6.91 -0.62
CA GLN A 46 -2.83 -5.63 -1.26
C GLN A 46 -1.85 -4.48 -0.94
N CYS A 47 -0.65 -4.74 -0.43
CA CYS A 47 0.40 -3.76 -0.25
C CYS A 47 1.43 -3.89 -1.37
N LEU A 48 1.76 -2.78 -2.02
CA LEU A 48 2.85 -2.69 -2.97
C LEU A 48 4.15 -2.35 -2.24
N PHE A 49 5.16 -3.18 -2.47
CA PHE A 49 6.52 -2.98 -2.02
C PHE A 49 7.44 -2.76 -3.21
N ILE A 50 8.28 -1.73 -3.13
CA ILE A 50 9.34 -1.46 -4.09
C ILE A 50 10.65 -1.40 -3.31
N ASP A 51 11.62 -2.20 -3.73
CA ASP A 51 12.92 -2.33 -3.05
C ASP A 51 12.78 -2.62 -1.55
N TYR A 52 11.87 -3.56 -1.23
CA TYR A 52 11.53 -3.97 0.14
C TYR A 52 10.94 -2.86 1.03
N GLN A 53 10.55 -1.71 0.46
CA GLN A 53 9.88 -0.62 1.15
C GLN A 53 8.39 -0.57 0.77
N PHE A 54 7.52 -0.38 1.77
CA PHE A 54 6.10 -0.15 1.54
C PHE A 54 5.89 1.17 0.79
N VAL A 55 5.08 1.15 -0.27
CA VAL A 55 4.80 2.33 -1.09
C VAL A 55 3.35 2.75 -1.00
N CYS A 56 2.43 1.82 -1.22
CA CYS A 56 1.00 2.10 -1.15
C CYS A 56 0.17 0.82 -1.03
N TYR A 57 -1.12 0.97 -0.75
CA TYR A 57 -2.09 -0.08 -1.02
C TYR A 57 -2.41 -0.13 -2.52
N VAL A 58 -2.57 -1.34 -3.04
CA VAL A 58 -2.98 -1.62 -4.42
C VAL A 58 -4.50 -1.71 -4.44
N PRO A 59 -5.19 -0.97 -5.33
CA PRO A 59 -6.64 -1.09 -5.42
C PRO A 59 -7.08 -2.53 -5.77
N PRO A 60 -8.22 -3.02 -5.23
CA PRO A 60 -8.65 -4.41 -5.37
C PRO A 60 -8.77 -4.90 -6.82
N ASN A 61 -9.00 -3.98 -7.76
CA ASN A 61 -9.16 -4.25 -9.18
C ASN A 61 -7.84 -4.53 -9.93
N MET A 62 -6.68 -4.50 -9.26
CA MET A 62 -5.37 -4.77 -9.91
C MET A 62 -4.77 -6.14 -9.57
N VAL A 63 -5.37 -6.88 -8.62
CA VAL A 63 -4.88 -8.19 -8.15
C VAL A 63 -5.71 -9.36 -8.70
N THR A 64 -6.35 -9.17 -9.87
CA THR A 64 -7.09 -10.22 -10.60
C THR A 64 -6.37 -10.55 -11.89
#